data_AF-A0A8X6S0S8-F1
#
_entry.id   AF-A0A8X6S0S8-F1
#
_cell.length_a   1.000
_cell.length_b   1.000
_cell.length_c   1.000
_cell.angle_alpha   90.00
_cell.angle_beta   90.00
_cell.angle_gamma   90.00
#
_symmetry.space_group_name_H-M   'P 1'
#
loop_
_entity.id
_entity.type
_entity.pdbx_description
1 polymer ?
#
loop_
_entity_poly.entity_id
_entity_poly.type
_entity_poly.pdbx_seq_one_letter_code
_entity_poly.pdbx_strand_id
1 'polypeptide(L)'
;MRSTSRDFLEDLSHNKDTSVWLCAERHGGTLCVRSLSIEKDLYNSDHFPVILSRDSDTDGKTFPPTYSYRRADWALFTQLAVITDAMVKTDSVDTAVQEVTNVLIAAADFSIPKSSSHSFQHYKSWWNADCQTAYKNQRKLWGIFRRYPTTENLLAFKKAKANARRVKSEAILDPICVLTHFVNVQ
;
A
#
# COMPACT_ATOMS: atom_id res chain seq x y z
N MET A 1 -52.12 -14.86 2.28
CA MET A 1 -51.27 -14.84 1.07
C MET A 1 -49.84 -15.04 1.51
N ARG A 2 -49.24 -16.18 1.13
CA ARG A 2 -47.87 -16.57 1.47
C ARG A 2 -46.90 -15.81 0.55
N SER A 3 -46.12 -14.90 1.11
CA SER A 3 -44.83 -14.49 0.54
C SER A 3 -43.75 -15.06 1.45
N THR A 4 -42.86 -15.83 0.84
CA THR A 4 -41.92 -16.74 1.48
C THR A 4 -40.62 -16.03 1.83
N SER A 5 -40.03 -16.38 2.97
CA SER A 5 -38.68 -16.03 3.47
C SER A 5 -37.50 -16.17 2.48
N ARG A 6 -37.73 -16.54 1.22
CA ARG A 6 -36.71 -16.59 0.16
C ARG A 6 -36.37 -15.20 -0.40
N ASP A 7 -37.35 -14.30 -0.47
CA ASP A 7 -37.16 -13.01 -1.14
C ASP A 7 -36.24 -12.06 -0.32
N PHE A 8 -36.08 -12.32 0.98
CA PHE A 8 -35.19 -11.52 1.85
C PHE A 8 -33.71 -11.99 1.84
N LEU A 9 -33.43 -13.17 1.28
CA LEU A 9 -32.08 -13.71 1.18
C LEU A 9 -31.34 -13.26 -0.09
N GLU A 10 -32.06 -12.87 -1.15
CA GLU A 10 -31.44 -12.36 -2.38
C GLU A 10 -30.90 -10.93 -2.25
N ASP A 11 -31.50 -10.10 -1.39
CA ASP A 11 -31.05 -8.71 -1.17
C ASP A 11 -29.75 -8.59 -0.37
N LEU A 12 -29.26 -9.69 0.23
CA LEU A 12 -28.00 -9.71 0.99
C LEU A 12 -26.81 -10.22 0.17
N SER A 13 -27.00 -10.66 -1.08
CA SER A 13 -25.90 -11.16 -1.92
C SER A 13 -25.06 -10.04 -2.55
N HIS A 14 -25.58 -8.81 -2.60
CA HIS A 14 -24.85 -7.65 -3.12
C HIS A 14 -24.03 -6.94 -2.04
N ASN A 15 -23.15 -7.68 -1.37
CA ASN A 15 -22.12 -7.07 -0.54
C ASN A 15 -21.01 -6.52 -1.45
N LYS A 16 -21.24 -5.33 -2.03
CA LYS A 16 -20.25 -4.55 -2.82
C LYS A 16 -19.05 -4.04 -1.99
N ASP A 17 -18.77 -4.67 -0.86
CA ASP A 17 -17.65 -4.35 0.04
C ASP A 17 -16.36 -5.09 -0.37
N THR A 18 -16.30 -5.68 -1.57
CA THR A 18 -15.07 -6.25 -2.18
C THR A 18 -14.13 -5.14 -2.64
N SER A 19 -13.57 -4.41 -1.69
CA SER A 19 -12.35 -3.64 -1.91
C SER A 19 -11.21 -4.63 -2.13
N VAL A 20 -10.81 -4.83 -3.38
CA VAL A 20 -9.56 -5.50 -3.76
C VAL A 20 -8.41 -4.71 -3.14
N TRP A 21 -7.71 -5.30 -2.16
CA TRP A 21 -6.51 -4.70 -1.57
C TRP A 21 -5.29 -5.03 -2.43
N LEU A 22 -5.18 -4.38 -3.58
CA LEU A 22 -3.87 -4.18 -4.21
C LEU A 22 -3.35 -2.85 -3.69
N CYS A 23 -2.29 -2.89 -2.89
CA CYS A 23 -1.47 -1.71 -2.67
C CYS A 23 -0.88 -1.36 -4.04
N ALA A 24 -1.54 -0.46 -4.77
CA ALA A 24 -1.04 0.01 -6.05
C ALA A 24 0.25 0.78 -5.79
N GLU A 25 1.38 0.18 -6.19
CA GLU A 25 2.67 0.85 -6.26
C GLU A 25 2.54 2.07 -7.16
N ARG A 26 2.57 3.27 -6.58
CA ARG A 26 2.73 4.49 -7.36
C ARG A 26 4.22 4.72 -7.59
N HIS A 27 4.69 4.21 -8.72
CA HIS A 27 5.97 4.48 -9.40
C HIS A 27 7.26 4.50 -8.55
N GLY A 28 8.07 3.44 -8.70
CA GLY A 28 9.54 3.54 -8.61
C GLY A 28 10.20 3.01 -7.34
N GLY A 29 9.47 2.45 -6.39
CA GLY A 29 10.05 1.86 -5.18
C GLY A 29 10.01 0.33 -5.22
N THR A 30 11.18 -0.33 -5.28
CA THR A 30 11.27 -1.78 -5.04
C THR A 30 10.83 -2.08 -3.60
N LEU A 31 9.63 -2.63 -3.44
CA LEU A 31 9.23 -3.31 -2.22
C LEU A 31 10.12 -4.56 -2.06
N CYS A 32 10.94 -4.63 -0.99
CA CYS A 32 11.58 -5.90 -0.61
C CYS A 32 10.50 -6.82 -0.05
N VAL A 33 9.92 -7.66 -0.91
CA VAL A 33 9.07 -8.76 -0.51
C VAL A 33 9.97 -9.92 -0.11
N ARG A 34 9.91 -10.33 1.16
CA ARG A 34 10.68 -11.47 1.71
C ARG A 34 10.04 -12.80 1.32
N SER A 35 8.71 -12.88 1.40
CA SER A 35 7.98 -14.09 1.02
C SER A 35 6.57 -13.77 0.54
N LEU A 36 6.08 -14.64 -0.34
CA LEU A 36 4.73 -14.66 -0.88
C LEU A 36 4.06 -15.96 -0.44
N SER A 37 2.89 -15.88 0.17
CA SER A 37 2.09 -17.06 0.50
C SER A 37 0.62 -16.83 0.21
N ILE A 38 -0.04 -17.86 -0.33
CA ILE A 38 -1.49 -17.83 -0.58
C ILE A 38 -2.19 -18.38 0.67
N GLU A 39 -3.14 -17.64 1.20
CA GLU A 39 -3.92 -18.08 2.34
C GLU A 39 -5.02 -19.07 1.90
N LYS A 40 -5.37 -20.01 2.78
CA LYS A 40 -6.32 -21.08 2.47
C LYS A 40 -7.78 -20.72 2.78
N ASP A 41 -8.01 -19.65 3.53
CA ASP A 41 -9.36 -19.14 3.81
C ASP A 41 -9.71 -18.03 2.81
N LEU A 42 -10.94 -18.07 2.30
CA LEU A 42 -11.47 -17.14 1.30
C LEU A 42 -12.01 -15.85 1.91
N TYR A 43 -12.25 -15.80 3.23
CA TYR A 43 -12.79 -14.61 3.93
C TYR A 43 -14.05 -14.00 3.28
N ASN A 44 -14.93 -14.83 2.73
CA ASN A 44 -16.13 -14.41 1.98
C ASN A 44 -15.84 -13.58 0.72
N SER A 45 -14.61 -13.60 0.19
CA SER A 45 -14.29 -13.19 -1.18
C SER A 45 -14.39 -14.41 -2.10
N ASP A 46 -14.51 -14.13 -3.39
CA ASP A 46 -14.29 -15.05 -4.51
C ASP A 46 -12.79 -15.32 -4.81
N HIS A 47 -11.87 -14.72 -4.05
CA HIS A 47 -10.43 -14.81 -4.27
C HIS A 47 -9.68 -15.17 -2.98
N PHE A 48 -8.63 -16.00 -3.09
CA PHE A 48 -7.73 -16.29 -1.97
C PHE A 48 -6.82 -15.09 -1.70
N PRO A 49 -6.68 -14.66 -0.44
CA PRO A 49 -5.74 -13.62 -0.09
C PRO A 49 -4.31 -14.03 -0.41
N VAL A 50 -3.55 -13.06 -0.93
CA VAL A 50 -2.10 -13.17 -1.11
C VAL A 50 -1.43 -12.41 0.02
N ILE A 51 -0.73 -13.13 0.89
CA ILE A 51 0.03 -12.56 2.01
C ILE A 51 1.43 -12.24 1.53
N LEU A 52 1.84 -10.99 1.72
CA LEU A 52 3.18 -10.49 1.47
C LEU A 52 3.89 -10.30 2.82
N SER A 53 5.00 -11.01 3.04
CA SER A 53 5.89 -10.68 4.16
C SER A 53 6.99 -9.74 3.67
N ARG A 54 7.26 -8.70 4.46
CA ARG A 54 8.33 -7.73 4.21
C ARG A 54 9.37 -7.87 5.31
N ASP A 55 10.65 -7.67 4.98
CA ASP A 55 11.69 -7.54 6.00
C ASP A 55 11.40 -6.29 6.85
N SER A 56 11.27 -6.48 8.17
CA SER A 56 10.88 -5.45 9.14
C SER A 56 11.90 -4.32 9.30
N ASP A 57 13.08 -4.46 8.70
CA ASP A 57 14.24 -3.63 8.95
C ASP A 57 14.33 -2.39 8.06
N THR A 58 13.18 -1.75 7.87
CA THR A 58 13.10 -0.52 7.05
C THR A 58 12.34 0.55 7.80
N ASP A 59 12.77 0.79 9.04
CA ASP A 59 12.47 2.06 9.70
C ASP A 59 13.11 3.17 8.84
N GLY A 60 12.27 4.00 8.23
CA GLY A 60 12.70 5.10 7.36
C GLY A 60 13.63 4.70 6.20
N LYS A 61 13.11 4.01 5.17
CA LYS A 61 13.80 4.02 3.86
C LYS A 61 13.87 5.46 3.36
N THR A 62 15.05 6.05 3.50
CA THR A 62 15.37 7.33 2.88
C THR A 62 15.66 7.05 1.42
N PHE A 63 14.82 7.56 0.52
CA PHE A 63 15.11 7.44 -0.91
C PHE A 63 16.20 8.46 -1.27
N PRO A 64 17.22 8.04 -2.03
CA PRO A 64 18.22 8.98 -2.51
C PRO A 64 17.52 10.05 -3.36
N PRO A 65 17.96 11.31 -3.26
CA PRO A 65 17.50 12.39 -4.14
C PRO A 65 17.55 11.98 -5.60
N THR A 66 16.44 12.15 -6.33
CA THR A 66 16.36 11.88 -7.78
C THR A 66 16.28 13.17 -8.56
N TYR A 67 16.83 13.21 -9.77
CA TYR A 67 16.74 14.36 -10.66
C TYR A 67 15.29 14.68 -11.02
N SER A 68 14.88 15.94 -10.83
CA SER A 68 13.55 16.40 -11.20
C SER A 68 13.54 16.94 -12.63
N TYR A 69 13.35 16.06 -13.62
CA TYR A 69 13.37 16.43 -15.04
C TYR A 69 12.32 17.49 -15.43
N ARG A 70 11.22 17.59 -14.67
CA ARG A 70 10.21 18.64 -14.87
C ARG A 70 10.71 20.04 -14.53
N ARG A 71 11.73 20.14 -13.69
CA ARG A 71 12.34 21.38 -13.21
C ARG A 71 13.72 21.62 -13.85
N ALA A 72 14.09 20.80 -14.82
CA ALA A 72 15.38 20.91 -15.49
C ALA A 72 15.46 22.19 -16.34
N ASP A 73 16.58 22.87 -16.26
CA ASP A 73 16.97 23.88 -17.23
C ASP A 73 17.74 23.19 -18.37
N TRP A 74 17.00 22.80 -19.41
CA TRP A 74 17.59 22.12 -20.56
C TRP A 74 18.54 23.01 -21.37
N ALA A 75 18.36 24.34 -21.33
CA ALA A 75 19.25 25.26 -22.03
C ALA A 75 20.62 25.29 -21.35
N LEU A 76 20.65 25.40 -20.02
CA LEU A 76 21.87 25.29 -19.23
C LEU A 76 22.51 23.91 -19.35
N PHE A 77 21.73 22.82 -19.30
CA PHE A 77 22.24 21.47 -19.51
C PHE A 77 22.96 21.36 -20.86
N THR A 78 22.33 21.85 -21.94
CA THR A 78 22.90 21.78 -23.30
C THR A 78 24.20 22.58 -23.42
N GLN A 79 24.30 23.73 -22.73
CA GLN A 79 25.53 24.52 -22.70
C GLN A 79 26.67 23.86 -21.93
N LEU A 80 26.36 23.08 -20.89
CA LEU A 80 27.35 22.43 -20.03
C LEU A 80 27.73 21.02 -20.50
N ALA A 81 26.81 20.30 -21.13
CA ALA A 81 26.98 18.92 -21.61
C ALA A 81 27.74 18.86 -22.96
N VAL A 82 28.83 19.61 -23.08
CA VAL A 82 29.64 19.66 -24.30
C VAL A 82 30.68 18.55 -24.27
N ILE A 83 30.52 17.60 -25.19
CA ILE A 83 31.50 16.53 -25.41
C ILE A 83 32.50 17.01 -26.45
N THR A 84 33.79 16.98 -26.11
CA THR A 84 34.87 17.40 -27.00
C THR A 84 35.58 16.20 -27.61
N ASP A 85 36.18 16.39 -28.78
CA ASP A 85 36.93 15.36 -29.49
C ASP A 85 38.11 14.81 -28.67
N ALA A 86 38.71 15.65 -27.81
CA ALA A 86 39.78 15.25 -26.90
C ALA A 86 39.32 14.24 -25.83
N MET A 87 38.05 14.29 -25.41
CA MET A 87 37.49 13.34 -24.44
C MET A 87 37.24 11.96 -25.04
N VAL A 88 37.06 11.88 -26.36
CA VAL A 88 36.77 10.62 -27.06
C VAL A 88 38.04 10.02 -27.68
N LYS A 89 39.03 10.85 -28.01
CA LYS A 89 40.36 10.45 -28.50
C LYS A 89 41.33 10.16 -27.35
N THR A 90 40.91 9.35 -26.39
CA THR A 90 41.79 8.82 -25.34
C THR A 90 42.29 7.44 -25.72
N ASP A 91 43.47 7.06 -25.20
CA ASP A 91 44.10 5.77 -25.51
C ASP A 91 43.32 4.55 -24.98
N SER A 92 42.42 4.78 -24.01
CA SER A 92 41.56 3.76 -23.42
C SER A 92 40.09 4.13 -23.55
N VAL A 93 39.28 3.14 -23.94
CA VAL A 93 37.82 3.27 -24.04
C VAL A 93 37.19 3.54 -22.67
N ASP A 94 37.68 2.89 -21.61
CA ASP A 94 37.15 3.09 -20.25
C ASP A 94 37.37 4.54 -19.77
N THR A 95 38.51 5.13 -20.16
CA THR A 95 38.82 6.53 -19.84
C THR A 95 37.89 7.48 -20.59
N ALA A 96 37.65 7.27 -21.89
CA ALA A 96 36.70 8.07 -22.65
C ALA A 96 35.28 8.00 -22.06
N VAL A 97 34.82 6.81 -21.69
CA VAL A 97 33.49 6.60 -21.09
C VAL A 97 33.40 7.33 -19.75
N GLN A 98 34.43 7.26 -18.92
CA GLN A 98 34.44 7.93 -17.63
C GLN A 98 34.40 9.46 -17.77
N GLU A 99 35.20 10.02 -18.67
CA GLU A 99 35.24 11.47 -18.92
C GLU A 99 33.89 11.99 -19.45
N VAL A 100 33.28 11.30 -20.42
CA VAL A 100 31.96 11.66 -20.94
C VAL A 100 30.90 11.56 -19.83
N THR A 101 30.93 10.49 -19.05
CA THR A 101 29.99 10.28 -17.94
C THR A 101 30.11 11.39 -16.90
N ASN A 102 31.33 11.78 -16.54
CA ASN A 102 31.59 12.86 -15.58
C ASN A 102 31.04 14.20 -16.07
N VAL A 103 31.23 14.55 -17.34
CA VAL A 103 30.69 15.79 -17.91
C VAL A 103 29.16 15.78 -17.90
N LEU A 104 28.53 14.65 -18.27
CA LEU A 104 27.07 14.55 -18.24
C LEU A 104 26.50 14.62 -16.83
N ILE A 105 27.15 13.98 -15.84
CA ILE A 105 26.74 14.05 -14.43
C ILE A 105 26.89 15.48 -13.91
N ALA A 106 28.03 16.13 -14.17
CA ALA A 106 28.27 17.51 -13.73
C ALA A 106 27.25 18.47 -14.35
N ALA A 107 27.00 18.38 -15.66
CA ALA A 107 25.99 19.18 -16.33
C ALA A 107 24.59 18.95 -15.73
N ALA A 108 24.23 17.70 -15.41
CA ALA A 108 22.98 17.36 -14.75
C ALA A 108 22.89 17.95 -13.32
N ASP A 109 23.96 17.88 -12.54
CA ASP A 109 24.02 18.43 -11.18
C ASP A 109 23.81 19.95 -11.15
N PHE A 110 24.31 20.69 -12.15
CA PHE A 110 24.14 22.13 -12.23
C PHE A 110 22.78 22.58 -12.78
N SER A 111 22.18 21.80 -13.67
CA SER A 111 21.00 22.23 -14.44
C SER A 111 19.70 21.54 -14.03
N ILE A 112 19.77 20.39 -13.35
CA ILE A 112 18.61 19.61 -12.94
C ILE A 112 18.56 19.54 -11.42
N PRO A 113 17.63 20.26 -10.77
CA PRO A 113 17.52 20.20 -9.33
C PRO A 113 17.09 18.80 -8.88
N LYS A 114 17.75 18.28 -7.84
CA LYS A 114 17.38 17.01 -7.21
C LYS A 114 16.16 17.22 -6.30
N SER A 115 15.29 16.22 -6.25
CA SER A 115 14.20 16.15 -5.28
C SER A 115 14.78 16.03 -3.87
N SER A 116 14.08 16.56 -2.87
CA SER A 116 14.45 16.30 -1.48
C SER A 116 14.35 14.80 -1.20
N SER A 117 15.32 14.28 -0.45
CA SER A 117 15.20 12.95 0.13
C SER A 117 13.97 12.93 1.03
N HIS A 118 12.97 12.13 0.66
CA HIS A 118 11.78 11.96 1.48
C HIS A 118 11.83 10.59 2.14
N SER A 119 11.68 10.57 3.47
CA SER A 119 11.29 9.37 4.18
C SER A 119 9.80 9.15 3.89
N PHE A 120 9.47 7.99 3.33
CA PHE A 120 8.07 7.57 3.33
C PHE A 120 7.75 7.07 4.73
N GLN A 121 6.85 7.76 5.41
CA GLN A 121 6.20 7.19 6.58
C GLN A 121 5.33 6.03 6.07
N HIS A 122 5.56 4.82 6.59
CA HIS A 122 4.71 3.68 6.24
C HIS A 122 3.26 4.07 6.53
N TYR A 123 2.38 3.89 5.54
CA TYR A 123 0.94 4.09 5.75
C TYR A 123 0.51 3.18 6.90
N LYS A 124 0.00 3.79 7.98
CA LYS A 124 -0.53 3.03 9.11
C LYS A 124 -1.67 2.16 8.59
N SER A 125 -1.66 0.86 8.91
CA SER A 125 -2.78 0.00 8.56
C SER A 125 -3.98 0.46 9.38
N TRP A 126 -5.05 0.90 8.71
CA TRP A 126 -6.35 1.22 9.33
C TRP A 126 -6.94 0.03 10.11
N TRP A 127 -6.39 -1.18 9.93
CA TRP A 127 -6.72 -2.36 10.72
C TRP A 127 -6.01 -2.34 12.08
N ASN A 128 -6.70 -1.84 13.10
CA ASN A 128 -6.24 -1.81 14.49
C ASN A 128 -6.94 -2.88 15.37
N ALA A 129 -6.54 -3.01 16.63
CA ALA A 129 -7.11 -3.99 17.57
C ALA A 129 -8.63 -3.84 17.76
N ASP A 130 -9.13 -2.60 17.68
CA ASP A 130 -10.56 -2.29 17.76
C ASP A 130 -11.30 -2.79 16.51
N CYS A 131 -10.73 -2.58 15.33
CA CYS A 131 -11.25 -3.13 14.07
C CYS A 131 -11.33 -4.66 14.14
N GLN A 132 -10.28 -5.32 14.64
CA GLN A 132 -10.25 -6.77 14.78
C GLN A 132 -11.34 -7.26 15.75
N THR A 133 -11.51 -6.59 16.89
CA THR A 133 -12.51 -6.93 17.91
C THR A 133 -13.93 -6.75 17.38
N ALA A 134 -14.19 -5.61 16.74
CA ALA A 134 -15.49 -5.32 16.14
C ALA A 134 -15.85 -6.33 15.03
N TYR A 135 -14.87 -6.71 14.19
CA TYR A 135 -15.06 -7.71 13.14
C TYR A 135 -15.32 -9.12 13.71
N LYS A 136 -14.56 -9.54 14.74
CA LYS A 136 -14.79 -10.83 15.43
C LYS A 136 -16.20 -10.89 16.01
N ASN A 137 -16.67 -9.81 16.64
CA ASN A 137 -18.03 -9.75 17.18
C ASN A 137 -19.10 -9.80 16.08
N GLN A 138 -18.90 -9.07 14.98
CA GLN A 138 -19.79 -9.13 13.82
C GLN A 138 -19.89 -10.56 13.25
N ARG A 139 -18.76 -11.26 13.07
CA ARG A 139 -18.74 -12.67 12.59
C ARG A 139 -19.45 -13.61 13.57
N LYS A 140 -19.24 -13.43 14.88
CA LYS A 140 -19.91 -14.23 15.91
C LYS A 140 -21.42 -14.10 15.82
N LEU A 141 -21.95 -12.87 15.78
CA LEU A 141 -23.39 -12.63 15.71
C LEU A 141 -23.99 -13.05 14.37
N TRP A 142 -23.24 -12.93 13.27
CA TRP A 142 -23.63 -13.49 11.98
C TRP A 142 -23.80 -15.01 12.06
N GLY A 143 -22.85 -15.72 12.68
CA GLY A 143 -22.92 -17.17 12.88
C GLY A 143 -24.14 -17.59 13.70
N ILE A 144 -24.47 -16.85 14.77
CA ILE A 144 -25.66 -17.11 15.59
C ILE A 144 -26.94 -16.89 14.79
N PHE A 145 -27.08 -15.74 14.12
CA PHE A 145 -28.25 -15.44 13.30
C PHE A 145 -28.43 -16.45 12.16
N ARG A 146 -27.34 -16.86 11.50
CA ARG A 146 -27.39 -17.86 10.43
C ARG A 146 -27.88 -19.22 10.92
N ARG A 147 -27.51 -19.64 12.14
CA ARG A 147 -27.98 -20.91 12.74
C ARG A 147 -29.39 -20.79 13.31
N TYR A 148 -29.73 -19.64 13.87
CA TYR A 148 -30.99 -19.38 14.56
C TYR A 148 -31.58 -18.03 14.09
N PRO A 149 -32.35 -18.01 13.00
CA PRO A 149 -32.81 -16.79 12.35
C PRO A 149 -34.01 -16.16 13.08
N THR A 150 -33.79 -15.69 14.30
CA THR A 150 -34.79 -14.96 15.09
C THR A 150 -34.66 -13.45 14.88
N THR A 151 -35.72 -12.70 15.16
CA THR A 151 -35.73 -11.23 15.07
C THR A 151 -34.69 -10.60 15.99
N GLU A 152 -34.52 -11.14 17.20
CA GLU A 152 -33.51 -10.69 18.16
C GLU A 152 -32.10 -10.88 17.63
N ASN A 153 -31.80 -12.05 17.06
CA ASN A 153 -30.49 -12.34 16.47
C ASN A 153 -30.19 -11.44 15.26
N LEU A 154 -31.21 -11.14 14.44
CA LEU A 154 -31.08 -10.19 13.33
C LEU A 154 -30.75 -8.78 13.82
N LEU A 155 -31.43 -8.29 14.87
CA LEU A 155 -31.17 -6.99 15.47
C LEU A 155 -29.75 -6.93 16.07
N ALA A 156 -29.34 -7.98 16.78
CA ALA A 156 -28.00 -8.08 17.35
C ALA A 156 -26.90 -8.04 16.25
N PHE A 157 -27.07 -8.82 15.18
CA PHE A 157 -26.17 -8.78 14.03
C PHE A 157 -26.11 -7.40 13.37
N LYS A 158 -27.27 -6.76 13.12
CA LYS A 158 -27.33 -5.40 12.54
C LYS A 158 -26.59 -4.38 13.40
N LYS A 159 -26.76 -4.43 14.73
CA LYS A 159 -26.02 -3.57 15.67
C LYS A 159 -24.51 -3.77 15.56
N ALA A 160 -24.03 -5.03 15.56
CA ALA A 160 -22.59 -5.29 15.43
C ALA A 160 -22.04 -4.90 14.06
N LYS A 161 -22.80 -5.09 12.98
CA LYS A 161 -22.42 -4.64 11.62
C LYS A 161 -22.28 -3.12 11.56
N ALA A 162 -23.20 -2.37 12.17
CA ALA A 162 -23.10 -0.91 12.25
C ALA A 162 -21.88 -0.46 13.07
N ASN A 163 -21.61 -1.11 14.22
CA ASN A 163 -20.44 -0.80 15.04
C ASN A 163 -19.12 -1.06 14.29
N ALA A 164 -19.00 -2.19 13.60
CA ALA A 164 -17.80 -2.49 12.80
C ALA A 164 -17.53 -1.45 11.70
N ARG A 165 -18.59 -0.94 11.05
CA ARG A 165 -18.48 0.15 10.07
C ARG A 165 -18.02 1.47 10.71
N ARG A 166 -18.55 1.81 11.89
CA ARG A 166 -18.14 3.01 12.64
C ARG A 166 -16.66 2.94 13.02
N VAL A 167 -16.24 1.85 13.67
CA VAL A 167 -14.83 1.66 14.10
C VAL A 167 -13.86 1.69 12.92
N LYS A 168 -14.22 1.06 11.78
CA LYS A 168 -13.42 1.16 10.55
C LYS A 168 -13.31 2.61 10.07
N SER A 169 -14.41 3.37 10.12
CA SER A 169 -14.41 4.76 9.66
C SER A 169 -13.57 5.65 10.58
N GLU A 170 -13.64 5.45 11.90
CA GLU A 170 -12.79 6.14 12.88
C GLU A 170 -11.31 5.80 12.67
N ALA A 171 -10.97 4.52 12.50
CA ALA A 171 -9.60 4.09 12.25
C ALA A 171 -8.99 4.63 10.94
N ILE A 172 -9.83 4.94 9.94
CA ILE A 172 -9.41 5.60 8.70
C ILE A 172 -9.15 7.10 8.95
N LEU A 173 -9.88 7.72 9.88
CA LEU A 173 -9.80 9.15 10.19
C LEU A 173 -8.77 9.48 11.27
N ASP A 174 -8.33 8.51 12.09
CA ASP A 174 -7.38 8.70 13.17
C ASP A 174 -5.91 8.79 12.68
N PRO A 175 -5.23 9.94 12.85
CA PRO A 175 -3.80 10.08 12.52
C PRO A 175 -2.87 9.36 13.53
N ILE A 176 -3.39 9.03 14.71
CA ILE A 176 -2.60 8.59 15.87
C ILE A 176 -2.93 7.14 16.21
N CYS A 177 -2.45 6.18 15.40
CA CYS A 177 -2.19 4.85 15.95
C CYS A 177 -0.78 4.88 16.56
N VAL A 178 -0.73 4.79 17.90
CA VAL A 178 0.48 4.61 18.69
C VAL A 178 0.94 3.16 18.52
N LEU A 179 2.26 2.97 18.39
CA LEU A 179 2.94 1.68 18.39
C LEU A 179 2.59 0.89 19.65
N THR A 180 1.65 -0.04 19.55
CA THR A 180 1.54 -1.12 20.54
C THR A 180 1.71 -2.45 19.82
N HIS A 181 2.98 -2.87 19.79
CA HIS A 181 3.45 -4.25 19.90
C HIS A 181 2.68 -5.30 19.08
N PHE A 182 3.30 -5.70 17.95
CA PHE A 182 3.17 -7.07 17.47
C PHE A 182 3.58 -8.02 18.60
N VAL A 183 2.60 -8.61 19.29
CA VAL A 183 2.83 -9.83 20.06
C VAL A 183 2.26 -10.99 19.27
N ASN A 184 3.15 -11.92 18.95
CA ASN A 184 2.88 -13.21 18.33
C ASN A 184 1.61 -13.85 18.88
N VAL A 185 0.73 -14.27 17.97
CA VAL A 185 -0.31 -15.25 18.27
C VAL A 185 0.24 -16.60 17.80
N GLN A 186 0.65 -17.44 18.76
CA GLN A 186 0.60 -18.89 18.61
C GLN A 186 -0.84 -19.36 18.78
#